data_AF-A0A286ERA3-F1
#
_entry.id   AF-A0A286ERA3-F1
#
_cell.length_a   1.000
_cell.length_b   1.000
_cell.length_c   1.000
_cell.angle_alpha   90.00
_cell.angle_beta   90.00
_cell.angle_gamma   90.00
#
_symmetry.space_group_name_H-M   'P 1'
#
loop_
_entity.id
_entity.type
_entity.pdbx_description
1 polymer ?
#
loop_
_entity_poly.entity_id
_entity_poly.type
_entity_poly.pdbx_seq_one_letter_code
_entity_poly.pdbx_strand_id
1 'polypeptide(L)'
;MTKAGSRPAAAADESAAASTGRSRGTNRRNALIATAIALPVTLILAFALAPSGTKTASNGPLAAVTVTAPAANPANDAACTQVLTALPTELAGLAPRQVKSDPASPYVLAWGNPAVVLRCGVGKPADLVPGSSDVAFLSGVYWLQSADGGDDVFTSVDRSVYVEVRVPKSLTVQPLPLLGAAIASKLPAVCSVPDGNQTVPDSELCTHRP
;
A
#
# COMPACT_ATOMS: atom_id res chain seq x y z
N MET A 1 58.65 20.89 11.89
CA MET A 1 58.65 21.51 13.24
C MET A 1 57.20 21.43 13.74
N THR A 2 56.84 20.42 14.54
CA THR A 2 56.64 20.52 16.01
C THR A 2 55.74 21.72 16.38
N LYS A 3 54.68 21.59 17.19
CA LYS A 3 54.60 20.83 18.44
C LYS A 3 53.14 20.79 18.95
N ALA A 4 52.83 19.70 19.62
CA ALA A 4 51.63 19.46 20.42
C ALA A 4 51.59 20.23 21.76
N GLY A 5 50.42 20.21 22.40
CA GLY A 5 50.26 20.37 23.85
C GLY A 5 48.94 21.08 24.19
N SER A 6 48.26 20.84 25.29
CA SER A 6 48.25 19.78 26.31
C SER A 6 47.08 20.11 27.27
N ARG A 7 46.46 19.08 27.87
CA ARG A 7 45.54 19.10 29.04
C ARG A 7 46.28 19.63 30.31
N PRO A 8 45.66 19.92 31.49
CA PRO A 8 44.91 18.93 32.30
C PRO A 8 43.86 19.42 33.36
N ALA A 9 43.22 18.42 34.03
CA ALA A 9 42.81 18.29 35.46
C ALA A 9 41.69 19.22 36.02
N ALA A 10 40.87 18.90 37.04
CA ALA A 10 40.67 17.84 38.05
C ALA A 10 39.15 17.88 38.46
N ALA A 11 38.51 17.05 39.27
CA ALA A 11 38.92 16.21 40.39
C ALA A 11 37.87 15.10 40.67
N ALA A 12 38.33 14.05 41.32
CA ALA A 12 37.59 12.94 41.89
C ALA A 12 37.09 13.28 43.32
N ASP A 13 36.16 12.49 43.88
CA ASP A 13 36.51 11.59 45.00
C ASP A 13 35.43 10.51 45.22
N GLU A 14 35.89 9.38 45.71
CA GLU A 14 35.21 8.13 46.03
C GLU A 14 35.35 7.86 47.54
N SER A 15 34.63 6.86 48.05
CA SER A 15 34.78 6.23 49.40
C SER A 15 33.93 6.88 50.52
N ALA A 16 33.41 6.16 51.51
CA ALA A 16 33.69 4.79 51.94
C ALA A 16 32.52 4.24 52.81
N ALA A 17 32.49 2.90 52.89
CA ALA A 17 32.38 2.06 54.09
C ALA A 17 31.26 2.36 55.12
N ALA A 18 30.29 1.48 55.32
CA ALA A 18 30.34 0.18 56.01
C ALA A 18 30.31 0.24 57.55
N SER A 19 29.37 -0.57 58.07
CA SER A 19 29.44 -1.39 59.28
C SER A 19 29.13 -0.77 60.67
N THR A 20 28.05 -1.34 61.22
CA THR A 20 27.81 -1.80 62.61
C THR A 20 28.00 -0.86 63.81
N GLY A 21 26.98 -0.81 64.66
CA GLY A 21 27.07 -0.25 66.00
C GLY A 21 25.75 -0.38 66.77
N ARG A 22 25.67 -1.40 67.63
CA ARG A 22 24.51 -1.78 68.45
C ARG A 22 24.55 -1.06 69.81
N SER A 23 23.43 -0.50 70.29
CA SER A 23 23.09 -0.60 71.73
C SER A 23 21.68 -0.10 72.11
N ARG A 24 20.96 -1.00 72.80
CA ARG A 24 20.05 -0.82 73.95
C ARG A 24 18.93 0.22 73.93
N GLY A 25 17.70 -0.30 73.99
CA GLY A 25 16.54 0.37 74.53
C GLY A 25 15.38 -0.61 74.68
N THR A 26 15.44 -1.50 75.66
CA THR A 26 14.33 -2.40 76.02
C THR A 26 13.15 -1.57 76.52
N ASN A 27 12.09 -1.44 75.72
CA ASN A 27 10.75 -1.25 76.26
C ASN A 27 9.70 -1.92 75.38
N ARG A 28 9.16 -2.97 75.98
CA ARG A 28 8.01 -3.79 75.62
C ARG A 28 6.91 -2.96 74.97
N ARG A 29 6.51 -3.32 73.75
CA ARG A 29 5.10 -3.36 73.32
C ARG A 29 5.00 -4.16 72.02
N ASN A 30 4.24 -5.23 72.13
CA ASN A 30 3.84 -6.14 71.10
C ASN A 30 3.15 -5.39 69.94
N ALA A 31 3.54 -5.68 68.72
CA ALA A 31 2.62 -5.81 67.60
C ALA A 31 3.34 -6.53 66.46
N LEU A 32 3.01 -7.81 66.35
CA LEU A 32 3.36 -8.70 65.26
C LEU A 32 2.88 -8.08 63.93
N ILE A 33 3.80 -7.73 63.04
CA ILE A 33 3.50 -7.58 61.61
C ILE A 33 4.56 -8.38 60.86
N ALA A 34 4.40 -9.70 60.93
CA ALA A 34 5.07 -10.65 60.05
C ALA A 34 3.99 -11.29 59.17
N THR A 35 3.42 -10.51 58.26
CA THR A 35 2.56 -11.01 57.19
C THR A 35 3.38 -11.19 55.92
N ALA A 36 4.00 -12.36 55.86
CA ALA A 36 4.14 -13.23 54.70
C ALA A 36 4.18 -12.57 53.30
N ILE A 37 5.39 -12.21 52.87
CA ILE A 37 5.76 -12.09 51.45
C ILE A 37 5.87 -13.52 50.89
N ALA A 38 4.73 -14.17 50.61
CA ALA A 38 4.75 -15.53 50.05
C ALA A 38 3.59 -15.84 49.10
N LEU A 39 2.82 -14.84 48.66
CA LEU A 39 1.65 -15.04 47.79
C LEU A 39 1.49 -13.95 46.70
N PRO A 40 2.52 -13.65 45.87
CA PRO A 40 2.23 -13.12 44.54
C PRO A 40 2.90 -13.88 43.39
N VAL A 41 3.59 -15.00 43.65
CA VAL A 41 4.40 -15.68 42.60
C VAL A 41 3.66 -16.85 41.93
N THR A 42 2.59 -17.39 42.51
CA THR A 42 1.92 -18.58 41.96
C THR A 42 0.78 -18.31 40.98
N LEU A 43 0.32 -17.06 40.81
CA LEU A 43 -0.82 -16.75 39.92
C LEU A 43 -0.43 -16.29 38.51
N ILE A 44 0.86 -16.17 38.20
CA ILE A 44 1.33 -15.77 36.85
C ILE A 44 1.49 -16.98 35.91
N LEU A 45 1.50 -18.22 36.42
CA LEU A 45 1.81 -19.41 35.61
C LEU A 45 0.59 -20.11 34.98
N ALA A 46 -0.62 -19.56 35.11
CA ALA A 46 -1.84 -20.20 34.59
C ALA A 46 -2.39 -19.58 33.28
N PHE A 47 -1.77 -18.53 32.74
CA PHE A 47 -2.23 -17.85 31.51
C PHE A 47 -1.36 -18.14 30.28
N ALA A 48 -0.50 -19.17 30.32
CA ALA A 48 0.45 -19.49 29.26
C ALA A 48 -0.03 -20.59 28.27
N LEU A 49 -1.31 -20.98 28.33
CA LEU A 49 -1.88 -22.06 27.51
C LEU A 49 -3.10 -21.59 26.71
N ALA A 50 -3.15 -20.33 26.31
CA ALA A 50 -4.05 -19.94 25.24
C ALA A 50 -3.53 -20.59 23.94
N PRO A 51 -4.30 -21.44 23.24
CA PRO A 51 -3.93 -21.89 21.92
C PRO A 51 -3.84 -20.63 21.06
N SER A 52 -2.62 -20.23 20.73
CA SER A 52 -2.38 -19.23 19.69
C SER A 52 -2.95 -19.83 18.42
N GLY A 53 -4.17 -19.43 18.08
CA GLY A 53 -4.83 -19.82 16.84
C GLY A 53 -3.98 -19.29 15.71
N THR A 54 -3.03 -20.11 15.25
CA THR A 54 -2.30 -19.87 14.03
C THR A 54 -3.35 -20.01 12.93
N LYS A 55 -3.85 -18.86 12.43
CA LYS A 55 -4.55 -18.85 11.15
C LYS A 55 -3.55 -19.39 10.15
N THR A 56 -3.68 -20.67 9.84
CA THR A 56 -2.88 -21.34 8.83
C THR A 56 -3.25 -20.63 7.54
N ALA A 57 -2.36 -19.76 7.05
CA ALA A 57 -2.48 -19.25 5.70
C ALA A 57 -2.49 -20.49 4.80
N SER A 58 -3.63 -20.77 4.19
CA SER A 58 -3.76 -21.88 3.27
C SER A 58 -2.77 -21.63 2.13
N ASN A 59 -1.68 -22.40 2.07
CA ASN A 59 -0.67 -22.32 1.02
C ASN A 59 -1.15 -22.95 -0.31
N GLY A 60 -2.46 -23.12 -0.48
CA GLY A 60 -3.06 -23.57 -1.73
C GLY A 60 -3.08 -22.45 -2.78
N PRO A 61 -3.16 -22.79 -4.08
CA PRO A 61 -3.35 -21.80 -5.13
C PRO A 61 -4.57 -20.93 -4.83
N LEU A 62 -4.40 -19.61 -4.94
CA LEU A 62 -5.50 -18.67 -4.77
C LEU A 62 -6.57 -18.91 -5.84
N ALA A 63 -7.84 -18.86 -5.44
CA ALA A 63 -8.94 -18.93 -6.39
C ALA A 63 -8.87 -17.77 -7.40
N ALA A 64 -9.26 -18.08 -8.65
CA ALA A 64 -9.34 -17.10 -9.72
C ALA A 64 -10.28 -15.95 -9.35
N VAL A 65 -9.93 -14.74 -9.79
CA VAL A 65 -10.82 -13.57 -9.66
C VAL A 65 -11.86 -13.64 -10.76
N THR A 66 -13.14 -13.55 -10.40
CA THR A 66 -14.22 -13.37 -11.37
C THR A 66 -14.36 -11.89 -11.68
N VAL A 67 -14.31 -11.52 -12.96
CA VAL A 67 -14.36 -10.10 -13.40
C VAL A 67 -15.30 -9.96 -14.60
N THR A 68 -16.18 -8.95 -14.58
CA THR A 68 -16.94 -8.60 -15.79
C THR A 68 -16.01 -7.92 -16.80
N ALA A 69 -15.85 -8.52 -17.98
CA ALA A 69 -15.01 -7.93 -19.03
C ALA A 69 -15.69 -6.68 -19.63
N PRO A 70 -14.90 -5.74 -20.18
CA PRO A 70 -15.44 -4.74 -21.09
C PRO A 70 -16.16 -5.39 -22.27
N ALA A 71 -17.14 -4.69 -22.84
CA ALA A 71 -17.78 -5.14 -24.08
C ALA A 71 -16.73 -5.28 -25.18
N ALA A 72 -16.78 -6.39 -25.93
CA ALA A 72 -15.83 -6.63 -27.01
C ALA A 72 -15.94 -5.53 -28.08
N ASN A 73 -14.81 -4.91 -28.40
CA ASN A 73 -14.70 -3.93 -29.46
C ASN A 73 -13.39 -4.18 -30.22
N PRO A 74 -13.44 -4.73 -31.45
CA PRO A 74 -12.23 -5.03 -32.24
C PRO A 74 -11.33 -3.82 -32.48
N ALA A 75 -11.87 -2.59 -32.44
CA ALA A 75 -11.06 -1.37 -32.56
C ALA A 75 -10.04 -1.20 -31.41
N ASN A 76 -10.28 -1.84 -30.26
CA ASN A 76 -9.40 -1.78 -29.10
C ASN A 76 -8.31 -2.87 -29.10
N ASP A 77 -8.43 -3.90 -29.94
CA ASP A 77 -7.60 -5.12 -29.86
C ASP A 77 -6.11 -4.83 -30.00
N ALA A 78 -5.73 -4.01 -30.99
CA ALA A 78 -4.34 -3.66 -31.22
C ALA A 78 -3.72 -2.89 -30.04
N ALA A 79 -4.42 -1.88 -29.53
CA ALA A 79 -3.96 -1.07 -28.41
C ALA A 79 -3.90 -1.88 -27.11
N CYS A 80 -4.91 -2.69 -26.82
CA CYS A 80 -4.92 -3.54 -25.63
C CYS A 80 -3.83 -4.62 -25.69
N THR A 81 -3.61 -5.23 -26.85
CA THR A 81 -2.50 -6.17 -27.03
C THR A 81 -1.17 -5.51 -26.73
N GLN A 82 -0.93 -4.29 -27.23
CA GLN A 82 0.29 -3.54 -26.93
C GLN A 82 0.46 -3.26 -25.44
N VAL A 83 -0.60 -2.78 -24.75
CA VAL A 83 -0.57 -2.56 -23.29
C VAL A 83 -0.16 -3.84 -22.58
N LEU A 84 -0.82 -4.96 -22.87
CA LEU A 84 -0.57 -6.24 -22.22
C LEU A 84 0.90 -6.71 -22.35
N THR A 85 1.53 -6.46 -23.50
CA THR A 85 2.95 -6.82 -23.69
C THR A 85 3.94 -6.00 -22.87
N ALA A 86 3.53 -4.85 -22.34
CA ALA A 86 4.38 -4.00 -21.50
C ALA A 86 4.11 -4.14 -20.00
N LEU A 87 2.99 -4.76 -19.61
CA LEU A 87 2.64 -4.91 -18.22
C LEU A 87 3.63 -5.86 -17.52
N PRO A 88 4.02 -5.55 -16.27
CA PRO A 88 4.94 -6.40 -15.54
C PRO A 88 4.25 -7.70 -15.12
N THR A 89 5.01 -8.79 -15.06
CA THR A 89 4.50 -10.07 -14.57
C THR A 89 4.12 -9.98 -13.09
N GLU A 90 4.95 -9.34 -12.27
CA GLU A 90 4.66 -9.01 -10.88
C GLU A 90 4.45 -7.50 -10.72
N LEU A 91 3.45 -7.11 -9.94
CA LEU A 91 3.07 -5.72 -9.79
C LEU A 91 3.33 -5.25 -8.37
N ALA A 92 4.40 -4.46 -8.16
CA ALA A 92 4.77 -3.97 -6.83
C ALA A 92 4.88 -5.09 -5.76
N GLY A 93 5.45 -6.25 -6.14
CA GLY A 93 5.56 -7.44 -5.29
C GLY A 93 4.29 -8.29 -5.21
N LEU A 94 3.22 -7.91 -5.92
CA LEU A 94 2.01 -8.72 -6.07
C LEU A 94 2.20 -9.73 -7.20
N ALA A 95 2.09 -11.01 -6.87
CA ALA A 95 2.13 -12.10 -7.84
C ALA A 95 0.92 -12.06 -8.80
N PRO A 96 1.06 -12.52 -10.05
CA PRO A 96 -0.06 -12.61 -11.00
C PRO A 96 -1.15 -13.53 -10.46
N ARG A 97 -2.41 -13.18 -10.76
CA ARG A 97 -3.58 -13.91 -10.31
C ARG A 97 -4.41 -14.36 -11.52
N GLN A 98 -4.90 -15.59 -11.47
CA GLN A 98 -5.79 -16.11 -12.48
C GLN A 98 -7.09 -15.31 -12.52
N VAL A 99 -7.58 -15.02 -13.72
CA VAL A 99 -8.83 -14.29 -13.95
C VAL A 99 -9.79 -15.20 -14.71
N LYS A 100 -11.04 -15.23 -14.28
CA LYS A 100 -12.18 -15.73 -15.03
C LYS A 100 -13.04 -14.54 -15.43
N SER A 101 -12.95 -14.14 -16.69
CA SER A 101 -13.72 -13.03 -17.23
C SER A 101 -15.06 -13.47 -17.84
N ASP A 102 -16.08 -12.63 -17.73
CA ASP A 102 -17.38 -12.81 -18.39
C ASP A 102 -17.83 -11.51 -19.09
N PRO A 103 -17.99 -11.49 -20.44
CA PRO A 103 -17.60 -12.55 -21.36
C PRO A 103 -16.09 -12.82 -21.32
N ALA A 104 -15.68 -13.99 -21.84
CA ALA A 104 -14.26 -14.34 -21.90
C ALA A 104 -13.49 -13.28 -22.70
N SER A 105 -12.50 -12.67 -22.07
CA SER A 105 -11.66 -11.61 -22.65
C SER A 105 -10.21 -11.80 -22.24
N PRO A 106 -9.26 -11.71 -23.19
CA PRO A 106 -7.84 -11.76 -22.88
C PRO A 106 -7.31 -10.46 -22.25
N TYR A 107 -8.07 -9.37 -22.28
CA TYR A 107 -7.62 -8.03 -21.87
C TYR A 107 -7.95 -7.68 -20.41
N VAL A 108 -8.09 -8.71 -19.57
CA VAL A 108 -8.32 -8.57 -18.13
C VAL A 108 -7.22 -9.30 -17.38
N LEU A 109 -6.53 -8.57 -16.50
CA LEU A 109 -5.42 -9.08 -15.69
C LEU A 109 -5.66 -8.78 -14.22
N ALA A 110 -5.08 -9.60 -13.34
CA ALA A 110 -5.14 -9.36 -11.92
C ALA A 110 -3.83 -9.74 -11.22
N TRP A 111 -3.55 -9.10 -10.09
CA TRP A 111 -2.40 -9.39 -9.22
C TRP A 111 -2.80 -9.38 -7.76
N GLY A 112 -2.20 -10.26 -6.96
CA GLY A 112 -2.27 -10.22 -5.50
C GLY A 112 -3.60 -10.67 -4.86
N ASN A 113 -3.64 -10.57 -3.54
CA ASN A 113 -4.81 -10.87 -2.72
C ASN A 113 -4.84 -9.93 -1.48
N PRO A 114 -5.75 -8.94 -1.43
CA PRO A 114 -6.82 -8.64 -2.38
C PRO A 114 -6.30 -8.25 -3.77
N ALA A 115 -7.11 -8.48 -4.80
CA ALA A 115 -6.66 -8.35 -6.19
C ALA A 115 -6.67 -6.91 -6.69
N VAL A 116 -5.56 -6.45 -7.26
CA VAL A 116 -5.56 -5.34 -8.21
C VAL A 116 -6.05 -5.89 -9.55
N VAL A 117 -7.03 -5.24 -10.16
CA VAL A 117 -7.63 -5.71 -11.42
C VAL A 117 -7.47 -4.65 -12.51
N LEU A 118 -6.94 -5.04 -13.66
CA LEU A 118 -6.82 -4.20 -14.84
C LEU A 118 -7.77 -4.70 -15.93
N ARG A 119 -8.53 -3.78 -16.53
CA ARG A 119 -9.44 -4.04 -17.67
C ARG A 119 -9.10 -3.05 -18.79
N CYS A 120 -8.62 -3.55 -19.92
CA CYS A 120 -8.37 -2.70 -21.09
C CYS A 120 -9.56 -2.70 -22.05
N GLY A 121 -9.88 -1.54 -22.62
CA GLY A 121 -10.98 -1.39 -23.56
C GLY A 121 -12.32 -1.08 -22.90
N VAL A 122 -12.31 -0.50 -21.70
CA VAL A 122 -13.55 0.02 -21.09
C VAL A 122 -14.13 1.16 -21.94
N GLY A 123 -15.44 1.39 -21.79
CA GLY A 123 -16.08 2.55 -22.39
C GLY A 123 -15.58 3.85 -21.76
N LYS A 124 -15.83 4.97 -22.44
CA LYS A 124 -15.56 6.30 -21.89
C LYS A 124 -16.22 6.45 -20.52
N PRO A 125 -15.46 6.81 -19.46
CA PRO A 125 -16.03 7.05 -18.14
C PRO A 125 -17.07 8.18 -18.18
N ALA A 126 -18.20 7.98 -17.51
CA ALA A 126 -19.27 8.99 -17.44
C ALA A 126 -18.81 10.29 -16.77
N ASP A 127 -17.88 10.17 -15.81
CA ASP A 127 -17.33 11.30 -15.06
C ASP A 127 -16.25 12.08 -15.85
N LEU A 128 -15.90 11.64 -17.07
CA LEU A 128 -14.98 12.37 -17.96
C LEU A 128 -15.73 13.45 -18.75
N VAL A 129 -15.99 14.57 -18.09
CA VAL A 129 -16.74 15.72 -18.62
C VAL A 129 -15.91 17.01 -18.55
N PRO A 130 -16.26 18.06 -19.31
CA PRO A 130 -15.62 19.36 -19.15
C PRO A 130 -15.67 19.84 -17.68
N GLY A 131 -14.52 20.16 -17.12
CA GLY A 131 -14.39 20.58 -15.71
C GLY A 131 -14.23 19.45 -14.69
N SER A 132 -14.04 18.19 -15.10
CA SER A 132 -13.70 17.11 -14.17
C SER A 132 -12.43 17.44 -13.38
N SER A 133 -12.56 17.53 -12.05
CA SER A 133 -11.45 17.84 -11.13
C SER A 133 -10.59 16.63 -10.77
N ASP A 134 -11.09 15.42 -11.02
CA ASP A 134 -10.53 14.19 -10.45
C ASP A 134 -9.58 13.48 -11.42
N VAL A 135 -8.88 14.25 -12.26
CA VAL A 135 -7.89 13.74 -13.21
C VAL A 135 -6.49 14.11 -12.74
N ALA A 136 -5.68 13.09 -12.44
CA ALA A 136 -4.29 13.25 -12.04
C ALA A 136 -3.33 12.80 -13.14
N PHE A 137 -2.29 13.60 -13.41
CA PHE A 137 -1.19 13.17 -14.27
C PHE A 137 -0.15 12.39 -13.46
N LEU A 138 0.03 11.11 -13.76
CA LEU A 138 0.95 10.23 -13.03
C LEU A 138 1.64 9.26 -13.99
N SER A 139 2.97 9.24 -13.92
CA SER A 139 3.83 8.34 -14.72
C SER A 139 3.53 8.42 -16.22
N GLY A 140 3.36 9.64 -16.71
CA GLY A 140 3.15 9.93 -18.12
C GLY A 140 1.70 9.89 -18.57
N VAL A 141 0.76 9.38 -17.76
CA VAL A 141 -0.65 9.09 -18.09
C VAL A 141 -1.59 10.00 -17.30
N TYR A 142 -2.68 10.44 -17.92
CA TYR A 142 -3.80 11.07 -17.21
C TYR A 142 -4.77 10.01 -16.68
N TRP A 143 -4.96 9.99 -15.37
CA TRP A 143 -5.82 9.05 -14.65
C TRP A 143 -7.01 9.77 -14.07
N LEU A 144 -8.22 9.46 -14.55
CA LEU A 144 -9.46 9.84 -13.90
C LEU A 144 -9.70 8.88 -12.73
N GLN A 145 -9.82 9.43 -11.53
CA GLN A 145 -10.18 8.67 -10.34
C GLN A 145 -11.70 8.70 -10.15
N SER A 146 -12.28 7.54 -9.85
CA SER A 146 -13.64 7.42 -9.33
C SER A 146 -13.65 6.55 -8.08
N ALA A 147 -14.58 6.83 -7.18
CA ALA A 147 -14.74 6.06 -5.96
C ALA A 147 -15.73 4.91 -6.22
N ASP A 148 -15.31 3.67 -5.96
CA ASP A 148 -16.19 2.49 -5.99
C ASP A 148 -16.07 1.73 -4.67
N GLY A 149 -16.87 2.13 -3.67
CA GLY A 149 -16.99 1.42 -2.39
C GLY A 149 -15.64 1.04 -1.75
N GLY A 150 -15.26 -0.24 -1.90
CA GLY A 150 -14.05 -0.85 -1.33
C GLY A 150 -12.75 -0.66 -2.13
N ASP A 151 -12.83 -0.21 -3.38
CA ASP A 151 -11.68 -0.03 -4.26
C ASP A 151 -11.55 1.44 -4.67
N ASP A 152 -10.32 1.85 -5.00
CA ASP A 152 -10.05 3.05 -5.78
C ASP A 152 -10.00 2.65 -7.27
N VAL A 153 -10.78 3.34 -8.10
CA VAL A 153 -10.86 3.04 -9.54
C VAL A 153 -10.17 4.16 -10.30
N PHE A 154 -9.24 3.80 -11.16
CA PHE A 154 -8.48 4.73 -11.99
C PHE A 154 -8.65 4.36 -13.46
N THR A 155 -9.06 5.30 -14.30
CA THR A 155 -9.15 5.09 -15.75
C THR A 155 -8.19 6.00 -16.48
N SER A 156 -7.32 5.44 -17.33
CA SER A 156 -6.46 6.22 -18.21
C SER A 156 -7.29 6.87 -19.32
N VAL A 157 -7.19 8.19 -19.49
CA VAL A 157 -8.08 8.95 -20.39
C VAL A 157 -7.39 9.48 -21.65
N ASP A 158 -6.07 9.50 -21.67
CA ASP A 158 -5.26 10.12 -22.71
C ASP A 158 -4.80 9.20 -23.85
N ARG A 159 -5.23 7.93 -23.87
CA ARG A 159 -4.55 6.83 -24.59
C ARG A 159 -5.16 6.15 -25.81
N SER A 160 -5.97 6.67 -26.72
CA SER A 160 -6.61 5.88 -27.82
C SER A 160 -7.57 4.73 -27.38
N VAL A 161 -7.26 3.97 -26.32
CA VAL A 161 -8.13 3.06 -25.57
C VAL A 161 -8.18 3.49 -24.10
N TYR A 162 -9.27 3.19 -23.39
CA TYR A 162 -9.38 3.43 -21.96
C TYR A 162 -8.95 2.18 -21.19
N VAL A 163 -8.07 2.33 -20.21
CA VAL A 163 -7.63 1.24 -19.32
C VAL A 163 -8.07 1.58 -17.90
N GLU A 164 -8.93 0.74 -17.33
CA GLU A 164 -9.39 0.84 -15.94
C GLU A 164 -8.53 -0.04 -15.04
N VAL A 165 -8.14 0.48 -13.88
CA VAL A 165 -7.43 -0.23 -12.83
C VAL A 165 -8.22 -0.06 -11.52
N ARG A 166 -8.61 -1.18 -10.92
CA ARG A 166 -9.21 -1.21 -9.59
C ARG A 166 -8.16 -1.62 -8.57
N VAL A 167 -7.96 -0.79 -7.57
CA VAL A 167 -6.94 -0.97 -6.54
C VAL A 167 -7.64 -1.09 -5.18
N PRO A 168 -7.53 -2.22 -4.48
CA PRO A 168 -8.08 -2.35 -3.14
C PRO A 168 -7.48 -1.31 -2.19
N LYS A 169 -8.32 -0.59 -1.46
CA LYS A 169 -7.91 0.47 -0.51
C LYS A 169 -7.04 -0.03 0.65
N SER A 170 -7.02 -1.34 0.88
CA SER A 170 -6.19 -1.98 1.90
C SER A 170 -4.72 -2.16 1.47
N LEU A 171 -4.39 -1.90 0.20
CA LEU A 171 -3.01 -1.93 -0.26
C LEU A 171 -2.23 -0.72 0.26
N THR A 172 -1.04 -0.99 0.81
CA THR A 172 -0.13 0.03 1.33
C THR A 172 0.73 0.66 0.24
N VAL A 173 1.00 -0.08 -0.84
CA VAL A 173 1.81 0.36 -1.98
C VAL A 173 0.91 0.57 -3.19
N GLN A 174 0.99 1.77 -3.77
CA GLN A 174 0.16 2.16 -4.90
C GLN A 174 0.77 1.63 -6.23
N PRO A 175 0.11 0.72 -6.97
CA PRO A 175 0.67 0.13 -8.19
C PRO A 175 0.60 1.03 -9.44
N LEU A 176 -0.22 2.08 -9.42
CA LEU A 176 -0.54 2.90 -10.60
C LEU A 176 0.68 3.53 -11.30
N PRO A 177 1.75 3.99 -10.60
CA PRO A 177 2.95 4.47 -11.28
C PRO A 177 3.60 3.43 -12.21
N LEU A 178 3.69 2.17 -11.78
CA LEU A 178 4.27 1.09 -12.59
C LEU A 178 3.41 0.78 -13.82
N LEU A 179 2.10 0.74 -13.65
CA LEU A 179 1.15 0.53 -14.73
C LEU A 179 1.15 1.71 -15.71
N GLY A 180 1.18 2.94 -15.20
CA GLY A 180 1.23 4.15 -16.01
C GLY A 180 2.47 4.21 -16.90
N ALA A 181 3.65 3.94 -16.33
CA ALA A 181 4.89 3.88 -17.10
C ALA A 181 4.84 2.79 -18.19
N ALA A 182 4.31 1.60 -17.88
CA ALA A 182 4.13 0.52 -18.86
C ALA A 182 3.20 0.93 -20.01
N ILE A 183 2.04 1.53 -19.70
CA ILE A 183 1.08 2.00 -20.69
C ILE A 183 1.69 3.10 -21.57
N ALA A 184 2.32 4.11 -20.96
CA ALA A 184 2.94 5.23 -21.66
C ALA A 184 4.08 4.78 -22.59
N SER A 185 4.75 3.66 -22.30
CA SER A 185 5.80 3.10 -23.16
C SER A 185 5.30 2.52 -24.48
N LYS A 186 3.99 2.24 -24.59
CA LYS A 186 3.39 1.60 -25.76
C LYS A 186 2.35 2.45 -26.47
N LEU A 187 1.56 3.21 -25.70
CA LEU A 187 0.48 4.03 -26.22
C LEU A 187 0.82 5.51 -26.01
N PRO A 188 1.04 6.31 -27.07
CA PRO A 188 1.24 7.74 -26.91
C PRO A 188 -0.04 8.44 -26.44
N ALA A 189 0.11 9.67 -25.92
CA ALA A 189 -1.04 10.51 -25.60
C ALA A 189 -1.71 11.00 -26.90
N VAL A 190 -3.04 10.99 -26.95
CA VAL A 190 -3.85 11.44 -28.10
C VAL A 190 -4.71 12.66 -27.79
N CYS A 191 -4.72 13.08 -26.53
CA CYS A 191 -5.44 14.25 -26.04
C CYS A 191 -4.74 14.76 -24.78
N SER A 192 -5.12 15.97 -24.35
CA SER A 192 -4.59 16.59 -23.13
C SER A 192 -5.72 17.00 -22.18
N VAL A 193 -5.36 17.22 -20.91
CA VAL A 193 -6.25 17.78 -19.88
C VAL A 193 -5.69 19.14 -19.47
N PRO A 194 -6.47 20.24 -19.58
CA PRO A 194 -6.01 21.57 -19.19
C PRO A 194 -5.66 21.62 -17.70
N ASP A 195 -4.52 22.19 -17.37
CA ASP A 195 -4.01 22.34 -16.00
C ASP A 195 -4.21 23.77 -15.43
N GLY A 196 -5.19 24.50 -15.96
CA GLY A 196 -5.52 25.88 -15.56
C GLY A 196 -4.52 26.95 -16.04
N ASN A 197 -3.35 26.54 -16.53
CA ASN A 197 -2.31 27.44 -17.06
C ASN A 197 -2.11 27.31 -18.58
N GLN A 198 -2.79 26.36 -19.20
CA GLN A 198 -2.71 26.07 -20.64
C GLN A 198 -4.05 26.28 -21.34
N THR A 199 -4.00 26.94 -22.50
CA THR A 199 -5.11 26.96 -23.46
C THR A 199 -4.93 25.78 -24.42
N VAL A 200 -5.79 24.77 -24.29
CA VAL A 200 -5.81 23.59 -25.17
C VAL A 200 -7.02 23.72 -26.10
N PRO A 201 -6.88 23.57 -27.43
CA PRO A 201 -8.02 23.57 -28.35
C PRO A 201 -9.04 22.50 -27.98
N ASP A 202 -10.34 22.79 -28.14
CA ASP A 202 -11.41 21.85 -27.78
C ASP A 202 -11.25 20.47 -28.46
N SER A 203 -10.77 20.46 -29.70
CA SER A 203 -10.50 19.23 -30.48
C SER A 203 -9.41 18.34 -29.88
N GLU A 204 -8.57 18.87 -28.99
CA GLU A 204 -7.45 18.17 -28.35
C GLU A 204 -7.76 17.76 -26.90
N LEU A 205 -8.94 18.13 -26.38
CA LEU A 205 -9.34 17.82 -25.01
C LEU A 205 -9.75 16.35 -24.86
N CYS A 206 -9.29 15.70 -23.79
CA CYS A 206 -9.69 14.32 -23.50
C CYS A 206 -11.19 14.13 -23.25
N THR A 207 -11.90 15.20 -22.88
CA THR A 207 -13.36 15.21 -22.72
C THR A 207 -14.10 15.11 -24.06
N HIS A 208 -13.46 15.44 -25.19
CA HIS A 208 -14.04 15.33 -26.54
C HIS A 208 -13.68 14.01 -27.24
N ARG A 209 -12.78 13.22 -26.65
CA ARG A 209 -12.47 11.87 -27.14
C ARG A 209 -13.70 10.95 -27.00
N PRO A 210 -14.01 10.14 -28.02
CA PRO A 210 -15.06 9.13 -27.94
C PRO A 210 -14.68 7.95 -27.04
#